data_AF-A0A4V6Q9V0-F1
#
_entry.id   AF-A0A4V6Q9V0-F1
#
_cell.length_a   1.000
_cell.length_b   1.000
_cell.length_c   1.000
_cell.angle_alpha   90.00
_cell.angle_beta   90.00
_cell.angle_gamma   90.00
#
_symmetry.space_group_name_H-M   'P 1'
#
loop_
_entity.id
_entity.type
_entity.pdbx_description
1 polymer ?
#
loop_
_entity_poly.entity_id
_entity_poly.type
_entity_poly.pdbx_seq_one_letter_code
_entity_poly.pdbx_strand_id
1 'polypeptide(L)'
;MVKIVAAAIVLLAGINPCTGQNLDTFSRVPSGPSTRYTVELLVSIPDTAHPRALFTWPRGRLGHVFLGLSKTTDTTRVVEYLGFYARSPFLAFTTGLPVKSRLADNHGHVYNAGIRLRLTAGAWDTLLVRLREDAGRRYSILSFNCVHYALDVVNSVRRKPLSPPLARVPGRASGGYLTPNGVYILLCTMRSGPEGKDIIVRRGWADPEKDILLASDTTAGDRDSTAGAAAFGRRRG
;
A
#
# COMPACT_ATOMS: atom_id res chain seq x y z
N MET A 1 34.70 -13.84 -33.05
CA MET A 1 34.26 -12.44 -32.93
C MET A 1 33.20 -12.34 -31.83
N VAL A 2 33.58 -11.84 -30.65
CA VAL A 2 32.66 -11.63 -29.53
C VAL A 2 32.04 -10.24 -29.69
N LYS A 3 30.74 -10.15 -30.01
CA LYS A 3 30.01 -8.89 -30.02
C LYS A 3 29.72 -8.49 -28.57
N ILE A 4 30.53 -7.58 -28.03
CA ILE A 4 30.23 -6.89 -26.78
C ILE A 4 29.11 -5.89 -27.11
N VAL A 5 27.86 -6.25 -26.78
CA VAL A 5 26.73 -5.32 -26.83
C VAL A 5 26.78 -4.49 -25.54
N ALA A 6 27.30 -3.27 -25.64
CA ALA A 6 27.23 -2.31 -24.56
C ALA A 6 25.76 -1.91 -24.33
N ALA A 7 25.15 -2.41 -23.25
CA ALA A 7 23.85 -1.95 -22.79
C ALA A 7 24.00 -0.51 -22.27
N ALA A 8 23.52 0.46 -23.03
CA ALA A 8 23.47 1.85 -22.59
C ALA A 8 22.42 1.99 -21.47
N ILE A 9 22.86 2.04 -20.22
CA ILE A 9 22.01 2.46 -19.12
C ILE A 9 21.79 3.97 -19.29
N VAL A 10 20.69 4.34 -19.97
CA VAL A 10 20.21 5.72 -19.95
C VAL A 10 19.60 5.96 -18.57
N LEU A 11 20.43 6.37 -17.61
CA LEU A 11 19.96 7.04 -16.40
C LEU A 11 19.44 8.41 -16.86
N LEU A 12 18.12 8.57 -17.00
CA LEU A 12 17.51 9.90 -17.03
C LEU A 12 17.57 10.48 -15.61
N ALA A 13 18.78 10.74 -15.12
CA ALA A 13 19.01 11.49 -13.90
C ALA A 13 18.79 12.96 -14.22
N GLY A 14 17.61 13.45 -13.86
CA GLY A 14 17.36 14.89 -13.74
C GLY A 14 16.21 15.41 -14.58
N ILE A 15 14.97 15.12 -14.17
CA ILE A 15 13.88 16.11 -14.14
C ILE A 15 12.96 15.78 -12.94
N ASN A 16 13.04 16.59 -11.89
CA ASN A 16 11.99 16.78 -10.86
C ASN A 16 11.41 18.20 -11.13
N PRO A 17 10.12 18.54 -10.92
CA PRO A 17 9.14 17.91 -10.02
C PRO A 17 7.69 17.75 -10.59
N CYS A 18 6.98 16.78 -10.01
CA CYS A 18 5.53 16.78 -9.74
C CYS A 18 4.54 17.36 -10.78
N THR A 19 4.16 16.60 -11.81
CA THR A 19 2.77 16.49 -12.35
C THR A 19 2.78 15.76 -13.68
N GLY A 20 2.03 14.64 -13.83
CA GLY A 20 1.59 14.08 -15.12
C GLY A 20 2.64 13.54 -16.10
N GLN A 21 3.87 14.06 -16.10
CA GLN A 21 4.90 13.83 -17.12
C GLN A 21 5.63 12.48 -16.97
N ASN A 22 5.63 11.84 -15.79
CA ASN A 22 6.38 10.59 -15.59
C ASN A 22 5.74 9.35 -16.24
N LEU A 23 4.43 9.35 -16.53
CA LEU A 23 3.80 8.20 -17.20
C LEU A 23 4.14 8.14 -18.69
N ASP A 24 4.41 9.28 -19.32
CA ASP A 24 4.73 9.35 -20.75
C ASP A 24 6.15 8.85 -21.03
N THR A 25 7.02 8.79 -20.01
CA THR A 25 8.36 8.19 -20.10
C THR A 25 8.29 6.74 -20.62
N PHE A 26 7.26 5.98 -20.22
CA PHE A 26 7.10 4.60 -20.66
C PHE A 26 6.68 4.47 -22.13
N SER A 27 5.98 5.46 -22.67
CA SER A 27 5.57 5.51 -24.09
C SER A 27 6.74 5.81 -25.01
N ARG A 28 7.80 6.46 -24.51
CA ARG A 28 9.01 6.79 -25.28
C ARG A 28 9.96 5.59 -25.47
N VAL A 29 9.77 4.52 -24.71
CA VAL A 29 10.54 3.28 -24.87
C VAL A 29 9.72 2.30 -25.69
N PRO A 30 10.10 2.00 -26.95
CA PRO A 30 9.36 1.04 -27.76
C PRO A 30 9.38 -0.35 -27.13
N SER A 31 8.28 -1.07 -27.26
CA SER A 31 8.20 -2.45 -26.81
C SER A 31 8.64 -3.40 -27.92
N GLY A 32 9.43 -4.42 -27.54
CA GLY A 32 9.83 -5.55 -28.37
C GLY A 32 9.62 -6.89 -27.68
N PRO A 33 9.93 -8.03 -28.36
CA PRO A 33 9.64 -9.38 -27.86
C PRO A 33 10.27 -9.71 -26.49
N SER A 34 11.41 -9.13 -26.18
CA SER A 34 12.15 -9.29 -24.91
C SER A 34 11.69 -8.33 -23.80
N THR A 35 10.70 -7.48 -24.05
CA THR A 35 10.28 -6.44 -23.10
C THR A 35 9.63 -7.05 -21.87
N ARG A 36 10.11 -6.64 -20.70
CA ARG A 36 9.59 -7.06 -19.40
C ARG A 36 8.94 -5.88 -18.71
N TYR A 37 7.74 -6.10 -18.21
CA TYR A 37 6.94 -5.14 -17.48
C TYR A 37 6.75 -5.64 -16.05
N THR A 38 6.97 -4.76 -15.08
CA THR A 38 6.69 -5.08 -13.68
C THR A 38 6.02 -3.93 -12.98
N VAL A 39 5.04 -4.25 -12.15
CA VAL A 39 4.51 -3.34 -11.13
C VAL A 39 4.81 -3.89 -9.75
N GLU A 40 5.12 -3.02 -8.82
CA GLU A 40 5.28 -3.31 -7.41
C GLU A 40 4.26 -2.49 -6.62
N LEU A 41 3.50 -3.14 -5.74
CA LEU A 41 2.78 -2.46 -4.67
C LEU A 41 3.71 -2.40 -3.47
N LEU A 42 4.04 -1.21 -3.01
CA LEU A 42 5.00 -0.99 -1.92
C LEU A 42 4.29 -0.29 -0.76
N VAL A 43 4.55 -0.74 0.47
CA VAL A 43 3.92 -0.19 1.67
C VAL A 43 4.95 0.16 2.73
N SER A 44 4.82 1.37 3.27
CA SER A 44 5.49 1.81 4.48
C SER A 44 4.48 2.00 5.61
N ILE A 45 4.78 1.48 6.80
CA ILE A 45 3.98 1.67 8.01
C ILE A 45 4.69 2.65 8.96
N PRO A 46 3.94 3.35 9.84
CA PRO A 46 4.52 4.42 10.65
C PRO A 46 5.40 3.90 11.79
N ASP A 47 5.07 2.72 12.31
CA ASP A 47 5.81 2.00 13.33
C ASP A 47 5.86 0.52 13.01
N THR A 48 7.05 -0.05 13.02
CA THR A 48 7.27 -1.46 12.76
C THR A 48 7.35 -2.31 13.99
N ALA A 49 7.59 -1.73 15.16
CA ALA A 49 7.39 -2.43 16.42
C ALA A 49 5.89 -2.61 16.71
N HIS A 50 5.04 -1.74 16.14
CA HIS A 50 3.60 -1.80 16.30
C HIS A 50 2.89 -1.75 14.93
N PRO A 51 2.85 -2.85 14.16
CA PRO A 51 2.29 -2.86 12.80
C PRO A 51 0.81 -2.48 12.69
N ARG A 52 0.08 -2.44 13.81
CA ARG A 52 -1.31 -1.99 13.90
C ARG A 52 -1.45 -0.50 14.22
N ALA A 53 -0.37 0.20 14.56
CA ALA A 53 -0.39 1.64 14.82
C ALA A 53 -0.66 2.42 13.53
N LEU A 54 -1.78 3.13 13.47
CA LEU A 54 -2.17 3.92 12.29
C LEU A 54 -1.37 5.23 12.18
N PHE A 55 -0.83 5.71 13.30
CA PHE A 55 0.03 6.89 13.39
C PHE A 55 0.97 6.75 14.58
N THR A 56 2.07 7.52 14.58
CA THR A 56 2.95 7.64 15.77
C THR A 56 2.92 9.06 16.32
N TRP A 57 2.70 9.20 17.63
CA TRP A 57 2.89 10.46 18.35
C TRP A 57 4.22 10.45 19.10
N PRO A 58 4.96 11.57 19.24
CA PRO A 58 4.74 12.88 18.60
C PRO A 58 5.35 12.99 17.19
N ARG A 59 6.00 11.93 16.69
CA ARG A 59 6.76 11.96 15.42
C ARG A 59 5.89 12.17 14.17
N GLY A 60 4.57 12.08 14.30
CA GLY A 60 3.61 12.42 13.24
C GLY A 60 3.71 11.53 12.00
N ARG A 61 4.29 10.33 12.10
CA ARG A 61 4.46 9.46 10.93
C ARG A 61 3.14 8.78 10.63
N LEU A 62 2.74 8.85 9.36
CA LEU A 62 1.66 8.08 8.78
C LEU A 62 2.24 7.03 7.84
N GLY A 63 1.53 5.92 7.67
CA GLY A 63 1.87 4.96 6.63
C GLY A 63 1.63 5.52 5.23
N HIS A 64 2.16 4.84 4.22
CA HIS A 64 1.93 5.17 2.81
C HIS A 64 1.96 3.90 1.95
N VAL A 65 1.19 3.91 0.87
CA VAL A 65 1.22 2.87 -0.17
C VAL A 65 1.47 3.57 -1.50
N PHE A 66 2.43 3.05 -2.26
CA PHE A 66 2.85 3.61 -3.53
C PHE A 66 3.22 2.50 -4.50
N LEU A 67 3.39 2.87 -5.78
CA LEU A 67 3.65 1.92 -6.86
C LEU A 67 5.07 2.07 -7.38
N GLY A 68 5.76 0.95 -7.58
CA GLY A 68 6.98 0.89 -8.40
C GLY A 68 6.64 0.36 -9.78
N LEU A 69 7.00 1.06 -10.84
CA LEU A 69 6.74 0.69 -12.22
C LEU A 69 8.06 0.51 -12.94
N SER A 70 8.25 -0.60 -13.66
CA SER A 70 9.45 -0.80 -14.47
C SER A 70 9.11 -1.40 -15.83
N LYS A 71 9.67 -0.78 -16.87
CA LYS A 71 9.68 -1.30 -18.24
C LYS A 71 11.12 -1.48 -18.66
N THR A 72 11.49 -2.71 -19.02
CA THR A 72 12.85 -3.09 -19.37
C THR A 72 12.87 -3.77 -20.73
N THR A 73 13.61 -3.20 -21.68
CA THR A 73 13.98 -3.82 -22.96
C THR A 73 15.41 -4.34 -22.90
N ASP A 74 15.98 -4.79 -24.01
CA ASP A 74 17.38 -5.22 -24.07
C ASP A 74 18.38 -4.06 -23.89
N THR A 75 17.96 -2.83 -24.22
CA THR A 75 18.84 -1.65 -24.26
C THR A 75 18.44 -0.56 -23.28
N THR A 76 17.23 -0.62 -22.70
CA THR A 76 16.72 0.47 -21.89
C THR A 76 15.92 -0.05 -20.71
N ARG A 77 16.09 0.60 -19.56
CA ARG A 77 15.29 0.35 -18.37
C ARG A 77 14.77 1.67 -17.84
N VAL A 78 13.44 1.78 -17.74
CA VAL A 78 12.76 2.90 -17.09
C VAL A 78 12.14 2.38 -15.80
N VAL A 79 12.35 3.11 -14.71
CA VAL A 79 11.77 2.82 -13.40
C VAL A 79 11.18 4.10 -12.84
N GLU A 80 9.93 4.03 -12.36
CA GLU A 80 9.22 5.16 -11.74
C GLU A 80 8.60 4.70 -10.42
N TYR A 81 8.58 5.57 -9.42
CA TYR A 81 7.89 5.31 -8.16
C TYR A 81 6.81 6.36 -7.95
N LEU A 82 5.55 5.95 -7.90
CA LEU A 82 4.41 6.87 -7.89
C LEU A 82 3.58 6.73 -6.63
N GLY A 83 3.50 7.80 -5.85
CA GLY A 83 2.58 7.94 -4.72
C GLY A 83 1.42 8.89 -5.02
N PHE A 84 0.28 8.62 -4.39
CA PHE A 84 -0.93 9.44 -4.50
C PHE A 84 -1.20 10.18 -3.19
N TYR A 85 -1.24 11.50 -3.25
CA TYR A 85 -1.25 12.38 -2.08
C TYR A 85 -2.38 13.41 -2.14
N ALA A 86 -2.80 13.87 -0.96
CA ALA A 86 -3.54 15.12 -0.86
C ALA A 86 -2.63 16.28 -1.27
N ARG A 87 -3.16 17.21 -2.07
CA ARG A 87 -2.49 18.50 -2.33
C ARG A 87 -2.47 19.38 -1.08
N SER A 88 -3.44 19.19 -0.19
CA SER A 88 -3.53 19.86 1.13
C SER A 88 -3.69 18.82 2.25
N PRO A 89 -2.61 18.18 2.72
CA PRO A 89 -2.67 17.10 3.71
C PRO A 89 -3.34 17.50 5.02
N PHE A 90 -3.04 18.71 5.52
CA PHE A 90 -3.65 19.23 6.74
C PHE A 90 -5.17 19.29 6.62
N LEU A 91 -5.70 19.86 5.53
CA LEU A 91 -7.15 19.97 5.31
C LEU A 91 -7.81 18.59 5.16
N ALA A 92 -7.18 17.68 4.41
CA ALA A 92 -7.67 16.31 4.25
C ALA A 92 -7.77 15.58 5.60
N PHE A 93 -6.80 15.80 6.49
CA PHE A 93 -6.74 15.18 7.81
C PHE A 93 -7.76 15.78 8.78
N THR A 94 -7.81 17.11 8.91
CA THR A 94 -8.65 17.78 9.92
C THR A 94 -10.13 17.77 9.57
N THR A 95 -10.49 17.88 8.29
CA THR A 95 -11.90 17.91 7.87
C THR A 95 -12.42 16.53 7.46
N GLY A 96 -11.53 15.62 7.03
CA GLY A 96 -11.92 14.37 6.39
C GLY A 96 -12.61 14.54 5.03
N LEU A 97 -12.78 15.77 4.54
CA LEU A 97 -13.43 16.05 3.26
C LEU A 97 -12.49 15.77 2.08
N PRO A 98 -13.02 15.32 0.93
CA PRO A 98 -12.20 15.12 -0.26
C PRO A 98 -11.54 16.42 -0.75
N VAL A 99 -10.23 16.42 -0.92
CA VAL A 99 -9.41 17.53 -1.45
C VAL A 99 -8.82 17.19 -2.81
N LYS A 100 -8.26 18.19 -3.53
CA LYS A 100 -7.52 17.92 -4.76
C LYS A 100 -6.34 16.99 -4.47
N SER A 101 -6.13 16.00 -5.32
CA SER A 101 -4.99 15.08 -5.23
C SER A 101 -3.77 15.61 -5.98
N ARG A 102 -2.65 14.91 -5.81
CA ARG A 102 -1.47 15.02 -6.65
C ARG A 102 -0.76 13.67 -6.70
N LEU A 103 -0.13 13.38 -7.83
CA LEU A 103 0.92 12.35 -7.90
C LEU A 103 2.25 12.96 -7.49
N ALA A 104 3.08 12.17 -6.80
CA ALA A 104 4.44 12.54 -6.47
C ALA A 104 5.39 11.36 -6.74
N ASP A 105 6.64 11.69 -7.03
CA ASP A 105 7.70 10.70 -7.09
C ASP A 105 8.02 10.21 -5.68
N ASN A 106 8.10 8.89 -5.53
CA ASN A 106 8.43 8.17 -4.31
C ASN A 106 9.80 7.50 -4.41
N HIS A 107 10.66 7.92 -5.35
CA HIS A 107 12.01 7.42 -5.44
C HIS A 107 12.77 7.64 -4.12
N GLY A 108 13.45 6.60 -3.64
CA GLY A 108 14.15 6.62 -2.35
C GLY A 108 13.24 6.49 -1.12
N HIS A 109 11.92 6.39 -1.27
CA HIS A 109 11.01 6.20 -0.14
C HIS A 109 11.22 4.81 0.48
N VAL A 110 11.46 4.77 1.79
CA VAL A 110 11.59 3.51 2.53
C VAL A 110 10.23 2.81 2.56
N TYR A 111 10.24 1.48 2.41
CA TYR A 111 9.06 0.61 2.53
C TYR A 111 9.40 -0.63 3.36
N ASN A 112 8.38 -1.21 3.98
CA ASN A 112 8.49 -2.35 4.89
C ASN A 112 8.12 -3.66 4.20
N ALA A 113 7.08 -3.62 3.37
CA ALA A 113 6.64 -4.75 2.57
C ALA A 113 6.26 -4.33 1.14
N GLY A 114 6.12 -5.30 0.26
CA GLY A 114 5.58 -5.11 -1.08
C GLY A 114 5.27 -6.42 -1.79
N ILE A 115 4.61 -6.34 -2.94
CA ILE A 115 4.42 -7.45 -3.87
C ILE A 115 4.82 -7.02 -5.27
N ARG A 116 5.56 -7.86 -5.98
CA ARG A 116 6.01 -7.63 -7.36
C ARG A 116 5.24 -8.50 -8.34
N LEU A 117 4.65 -7.89 -9.36
CA LEU A 117 3.94 -8.57 -10.42
C LEU A 117 4.69 -8.41 -11.74
N ARG A 118 4.80 -9.51 -12.48
CA ARG A 118 5.23 -9.48 -13.89
C ARG A 118 4.00 -9.38 -14.76
N LEU A 119 4.01 -8.47 -15.73
CA LEU A 119 2.86 -8.17 -16.56
C LEU A 119 3.13 -8.53 -18.03
N THR A 120 2.05 -8.92 -18.71
CA THR A 120 2.03 -8.93 -20.18
C THR A 120 1.93 -7.50 -20.70
N ALA A 121 2.16 -7.28 -22.00
CA ALA A 121 2.00 -5.96 -22.62
C ALA A 121 0.56 -5.44 -22.46
N GLY A 122 -0.46 -6.27 -22.73
CA GLY A 122 -1.85 -5.86 -22.56
C GLY A 122 -2.21 -5.51 -21.11
N ALA A 123 -1.71 -6.27 -20.13
CA ALA A 123 -1.90 -5.92 -18.72
C ALA A 123 -1.19 -4.62 -18.35
N TRP A 124 0.01 -4.38 -18.88
CA TRP A 124 0.72 -3.12 -18.70
C TRP A 124 -0.07 -1.92 -19.24
N ASP A 125 -0.68 -2.04 -20.42
CA ASP A 125 -1.49 -0.98 -21.01
C ASP A 125 -2.76 -0.71 -20.17
N THR A 126 -3.46 -1.75 -19.73
CA THR A 126 -4.60 -1.63 -18.79
C THR A 126 -4.17 -0.90 -17.51
N LEU A 127 -3.01 -1.26 -16.96
CA LEU A 127 -2.47 -0.63 -15.76
C LEU A 127 -2.17 0.86 -15.98
N LEU A 128 -1.56 1.22 -17.12
CA LEU A 128 -1.28 2.63 -17.47
C LEU A 128 -2.55 3.45 -17.68
N VAL A 129 -3.60 2.87 -18.25
CA VAL A 129 -4.92 3.53 -18.35
C VAL A 129 -5.47 3.79 -16.95
N ARG A 130 -5.50 2.77 -16.10
CA ARG A 130 -6.05 2.90 -14.74
C ARG A 130 -5.30 3.92 -13.89
N LEU A 131 -3.96 3.96 -13.99
CA LEU A 131 -3.13 4.98 -13.36
C LEU A 131 -3.58 6.40 -13.73
N ARG A 132 -3.84 6.67 -15.01
CA ARG A 132 -4.24 8.01 -15.48
C ARG A 132 -5.64 8.37 -15.02
N GLU A 133 -6.58 7.43 -15.07
CA GLU A 133 -7.95 7.63 -14.62
C GLU A 133 -8.01 7.96 -13.12
N ASP A 134 -7.38 7.14 -12.28
CA ASP A 134 -7.42 7.32 -10.83
C ASP A 134 -6.61 8.54 -10.36
N ALA A 135 -5.61 8.98 -11.13
CA ALA A 135 -4.83 10.17 -10.81
C ALA A 135 -5.69 11.45 -10.80
N GLY A 136 -6.79 11.48 -11.56
CA GLY A 136 -7.74 12.60 -11.60
C GLY A 136 -8.68 12.66 -10.40
N ARG A 137 -8.76 11.60 -9.58
CA ARG A 137 -9.71 11.54 -8.45
C ARG A 137 -9.28 12.41 -7.29
N ARG A 138 -10.25 12.91 -6.52
CA ARG A 138 -9.99 13.68 -5.29
C ARG A 138 -9.44 12.77 -4.19
N TYR A 139 -8.48 13.27 -3.42
CA TYR A 139 -7.94 12.56 -2.27
C TYR A 139 -8.87 12.72 -1.06
N SER A 140 -9.26 11.62 -0.45
CA SER A 140 -9.99 11.56 0.81
C SER A 140 -9.32 10.53 1.70
N ILE A 141 -8.95 10.92 2.92
CA ILE A 141 -8.33 9.99 3.89
C ILE A 141 -9.23 8.78 4.18
N LEU A 142 -10.55 8.96 4.05
CA LEU A 142 -11.56 7.96 4.40
C LEU A 142 -12.00 7.09 3.23
N SER A 143 -12.17 7.67 2.04
CA SER A 143 -12.88 7.02 0.92
C SER A 143 -12.08 6.89 -0.36
N PHE A 144 -10.99 7.65 -0.53
CA PHE A 144 -10.09 7.48 -1.67
C PHE A 144 -8.70 8.07 -1.38
N ASN A 145 -7.86 7.27 -0.73
CA ASN A 145 -6.51 7.64 -0.31
C ASN A 145 -5.45 6.88 -1.13
N CYS A 146 -4.18 6.96 -0.71
CA CYS A 146 -3.07 6.26 -1.37
C CYS A 146 -3.27 4.74 -1.51
N VAL A 147 -3.96 4.11 -0.55
CA VAL A 147 -4.24 2.66 -0.57
C VAL A 147 -5.24 2.35 -1.67
N HIS A 148 -6.32 3.13 -1.77
CA HIS A 148 -7.36 2.93 -2.78
C HIS A 148 -6.77 3.10 -4.17
N TYR A 149 -6.03 4.19 -4.40
CA TYR A 149 -5.35 4.44 -5.67
C TYR A 149 -4.43 3.27 -6.07
N ALA A 150 -3.54 2.83 -5.18
CA ALA A 150 -2.58 1.80 -5.51
C ALA A 150 -3.23 0.42 -5.71
N LEU A 151 -4.27 0.09 -4.91
CA LEU A 151 -5.00 -1.15 -5.04
C LEU A 151 -5.88 -1.19 -6.29
N ASP A 152 -6.60 -0.10 -6.63
CA ASP A 152 -7.41 -0.03 -7.85
C ASP A 152 -6.54 -0.30 -9.09
N VAL A 153 -5.36 0.34 -9.15
CA VAL A 153 -4.38 0.14 -10.22
C VAL A 153 -3.87 -1.29 -10.26
N VAL A 154 -3.40 -1.84 -9.15
CA VAL A 154 -2.82 -3.20 -9.13
C VAL A 154 -3.88 -4.27 -9.35
N ASN A 155 -5.09 -4.09 -8.80
CA ASN A 155 -6.19 -5.04 -8.97
C ASN A 155 -6.77 -5.02 -10.38
N SER A 156 -6.62 -3.95 -11.16
CA SER A 156 -7.02 -3.90 -12.58
C SER A 156 -6.34 -4.96 -13.46
N VAL A 157 -5.19 -5.48 -13.02
CA VAL A 157 -4.40 -6.48 -13.74
C VAL A 157 -4.25 -7.81 -13.01
N ARG A 158 -4.87 -7.95 -11.83
CA ARG A 158 -4.81 -9.20 -11.04
C ARG A 158 -6.07 -10.02 -11.26
N ARG A 159 -5.87 -11.33 -11.42
CA ARG A 159 -6.98 -12.31 -11.40
C ARG A 159 -7.57 -12.50 -10.02
N LYS A 160 -6.74 -12.42 -8.97
CA LYS A 160 -7.14 -12.47 -7.56
C LYS A 160 -6.87 -11.11 -6.91
N PRO A 161 -7.90 -10.25 -6.78
CA PRO A 161 -7.75 -8.93 -6.19
C PRO A 161 -7.19 -8.99 -4.77
N LEU A 162 -6.34 -8.04 -4.44
CA LEU A 162 -5.88 -7.79 -3.08
C LEU A 162 -6.99 -7.07 -2.32
N SER A 163 -7.38 -7.62 -1.17
CA SER A 163 -8.42 -7.07 -0.30
C SER A 163 -7.89 -7.01 1.13
N PRO A 164 -7.19 -5.93 1.51
CA PRO A 164 -6.66 -5.80 2.86
C PRO A 164 -7.76 -5.69 3.91
N PRO A 165 -7.49 -6.11 5.16
CA PRO A 165 -8.41 -5.87 6.26
C PRO A 165 -8.60 -4.36 6.48
N LEU A 166 -9.84 -3.98 6.76
CA LEU A 166 -10.19 -2.60 7.10
C LEU A 166 -9.76 -2.29 8.54
N ALA A 167 -9.11 -1.14 8.74
CA ALA A 167 -8.77 -0.67 10.08
C ALA A 167 -9.91 0.16 10.67
N ARG A 168 -10.28 -0.09 11.92
CA ARG A 168 -11.20 0.76 12.67
C ARG A 168 -10.44 1.93 13.27
N VAL A 169 -10.92 3.15 13.04
CA VAL A 169 -10.37 4.36 13.66
C VAL A 169 -11.21 4.66 14.91
N PRO A 170 -10.61 4.70 16.11
CA PRO A 170 -11.32 5.05 17.34
C PRO A 170 -12.06 6.39 17.21
N GLY A 171 -13.27 6.46 17.77
CA GLY A 171 -14.07 7.70 17.77
C GLY A 171 -14.85 8.01 16.49
N ARG A 172 -14.89 7.09 15.51
CA ARG A 172 -15.76 7.22 14.32
C ARG A 172 -16.80 6.11 14.23
N ALA A 173 -18.06 6.52 14.08
CA ALA A 173 -19.19 5.61 13.96
C ALA A 173 -19.29 5.06 12.53
N SER A 174 -19.01 3.76 12.39
CA SER A 174 -19.21 2.88 11.22
C SER A 174 -18.18 2.93 10.07
N GLY A 175 -17.85 1.71 9.59
CA GLY A 175 -16.95 1.43 8.46
C GLY A 175 -15.47 1.49 8.84
N GLY A 176 -14.76 0.36 8.78
CA GLY A 176 -13.30 0.42 8.77
C GLY A 176 -12.80 1.06 7.46
N TYR A 177 -11.58 1.58 7.46
CA TYR A 177 -10.98 2.22 6.28
C TYR A 177 -9.80 1.40 5.77
N LEU A 178 -9.54 1.48 4.46
CA LEU A 178 -8.32 0.95 3.88
C LEU A 178 -7.13 1.80 4.34
N THR A 179 -6.16 1.13 4.97
CA THR A 179 -4.96 1.75 5.53
C THR A 179 -3.69 1.04 5.03
N PRO A 180 -2.55 1.76 5.02
CA PRO A 180 -1.26 1.14 4.74
C PRO A 180 -0.96 -0.05 5.66
N ASN A 181 -1.33 0.04 6.94
CA ASN A 181 -1.20 -1.06 7.90
C ASN A 181 -1.98 -2.30 7.47
N GLY A 182 -3.22 -2.13 6.98
CA GLY A 182 -3.99 -3.24 6.42
C GLY A 182 -3.27 -3.92 5.25
N VAL A 183 -2.70 -3.14 4.33
CA VAL A 183 -1.89 -3.68 3.21
C VAL A 183 -0.67 -4.43 3.72
N TYR A 184 0.05 -3.88 4.71
CA TYR A 184 1.19 -4.56 5.31
C TYR A 184 0.81 -5.93 5.90
N ILE A 185 -0.25 -5.97 6.71
CA ILE A 185 -0.76 -7.22 7.31
C ILE A 185 -1.12 -8.23 6.22
N LEU A 186 -1.86 -7.81 5.19
CA LEU A 186 -2.20 -8.68 4.06
C LEU A 186 -0.95 -9.28 3.40
N LEU A 187 0.05 -8.46 3.10
CA LEU A 187 1.27 -8.91 2.42
C LEU A 187 2.08 -9.87 3.30
N CYS A 188 2.15 -9.63 4.60
CA CYS A 188 2.77 -10.56 5.55
C CYS A 188 2.08 -11.92 5.53
N THR A 189 0.74 -11.96 5.59
CA THR A 189 -0.02 -13.22 5.50
C THR A 189 0.19 -13.92 4.14
N MET A 190 0.26 -13.17 3.05
CA MET A 190 0.50 -13.74 1.71
C MET A 190 1.90 -14.33 1.56
N ARG A 191 2.88 -13.92 2.37
CA ARG A 191 4.26 -14.39 2.31
C ARG A 191 4.38 -15.89 2.51
N SER A 192 3.55 -16.45 3.37
CA SER A 192 3.51 -17.88 3.69
C SER A 192 2.67 -18.69 2.68
N GLY A 193 2.05 -18.01 1.70
CA GLY A 193 1.16 -18.61 0.71
C GLY A 193 1.79 -18.83 -0.69
N PRO A 194 0.98 -19.21 -1.69
CA PRO A 194 1.45 -19.55 -3.04
C PRO A 194 2.16 -18.41 -3.79
N GLU A 195 1.79 -17.16 -3.50
CA GLU A 195 2.42 -15.95 -4.05
C GLU A 195 3.62 -15.47 -3.21
N GLY A 196 4.04 -16.22 -2.18
CA GLY A 196 5.05 -15.80 -1.21
C GLY A 196 6.40 -15.41 -1.81
N LYS A 197 6.79 -16.02 -2.93
CA LYS A 197 8.02 -15.68 -3.69
C LYS A 197 8.01 -14.28 -4.30
N ASP A 198 6.82 -13.74 -4.53
CA ASP A 198 6.61 -12.42 -5.12
C ASP A 198 6.41 -11.34 -4.04
N ILE A 199 6.32 -11.76 -2.77
CA ILE A 199 6.24 -10.88 -1.61
C ILE A 199 7.65 -10.48 -1.15
N ILE A 200 7.83 -9.18 -0.95
CA ILE A 200 9.03 -8.57 -0.38
C ILE A 200 8.68 -8.15 1.04
N VAL A 201 9.31 -8.73 2.05
CA VAL A 201 9.28 -8.21 3.44
C VAL A 201 10.72 -7.98 3.86
N ARG A 202 11.06 -6.74 4.21
CA ARG A 202 12.44 -6.42 4.61
C ARG A 202 12.73 -7.04 5.98
N ARG A 203 13.92 -7.64 6.16
CA ARG A 203 14.37 -8.21 7.46
C ARG A 203 14.73 -7.07 8.44
N GLY A 204 14.49 -7.30 9.73
CA GLY A 204 14.70 -6.30 10.81
C GLY A 204 13.45 -5.52 11.22
N TRP A 205 12.29 -5.91 10.72
CA TRP A 205 11.00 -5.26 10.96
C TRP A 205 10.03 -6.32 11.50
N ALA A 206 9.24 -6.02 12.54
CA ALA A 206 8.51 -7.04 13.29
C ALA A 206 7.58 -7.86 12.38
N ASP A 207 7.65 -9.17 12.54
CA ASP A 207 6.78 -10.11 11.85
C ASP A 207 5.41 -10.09 12.53
N PRO A 208 4.34 -9.59 11.88
CA PRO A 208 3.04 -9.51 12.50
C PRO A 208 2.44 -10.89 12.79
N GLU A 209 2.96 -11.99 12.21
CA GLU A 209 2.50 -13.34 12.54
C GLU A 209 2.71 -13.68 14.03
N LYS A 210 3.74 -13.13 14.69
CA LYS A 210 3.96 -13.34 16.13
C LYS A 210 2.93 -12.63 17.01
N ASP A 211 2.39 -11.49 16.56
CA ASP A 211 1.37 -10.73 17.30
C ASP A 211 -0.07 -11.18 16.98
N ILE A 212 -0.28 -11.82 15.82
CA ILE A 212 -1.60 -12.38 15.45
C ILE A 212 -1.95 -13.57 16.34
N LEU A 213 -0.97 -14.42 16.69
CA LEU A 213 -1.18 -15.57 17.58
C LEU A 213 -1.54 -15.14 19.03
N LEU A 214 -1.02 -14.00 19.50
CA LEU A 214 -1.35 -13.47 20.84
C LEU A 214 -2.74 -12.83 20.92
N ALA A 215 -3.29 -12.35 19.80
CA ALA A 215 -4.62 -11.74 19.74
C ALA A 215 -5.76 -12.74 19.56
N SER A 216 -5.49 -13.96 19.06
CA SER A 216 -6.48 -15.03 18.98
C SER A 216 -6.64 -15.82 20.27
N ASP A 217 -5.63 -15.84 21.15
CA ASP A 217 -5.68 -16.54 22.43
C ASP A 217 -6.45 -15.80 23.53
N THR A 218 -6.69 -14.49 23.36
CA THR A 218 -7.43 -13.68 24.35
C THR A 218 -8.96 -13.75 24.20
N THR A 219 -9.49 -14.50 23.23
CA THR A 219 -10.93 -14.75 23.09
C THR A 219 -11.41 -16.09 23.65
N ALA A 220 -10.53 -16.89 24.27
CA ALA A 220 -10.85 -18.23 24.77
C ALA A 220 -11.03 -18.35 26.30
N GLY A 221 -11.03 -17.25 27.05
CA GLY A 221 -11.10 -17.31 28.51
C GLY A 221 -11.81 -16.12 29.14
N ASP A 222 -13.10 -15.94 28.85
CA ASP A 222 -13.96 -15.10 29.70
C ASP A 222 -15.42 -15.57 29.64
N ARG A 223 -15.65 -16.74 30.23
CA ARG A 223 -16.98 -17.23 30.62
C ARG A 223 -16.83 -18.04 31.90
N ASP A 224 -16.68 -17.37 33.04
CA ASP A 224 -17.49 -17.67 34.23
C ASP A 224 -17.24 -16.62 35.33
N SER A 225 -18.14 -15.65 35.45
CA SER A 225 -18.33 -14.89 36.70
C SER A 225 -19.61 -14.06 36.63
N THR A 226 -20.73 -14.76 36.50
CA THR A 226 -22.04 -14.31 37.02
C THR A 226 -22.38 -15.20 38.21
N ALA A 227 -22.89 -14.78 39.35
CA ALA A 227 -23.18 -13.48 39.93
C ALA A 227 -23.50 -13.79 41.39
N GLY A 228 -22.62 -13.39 42.32
CA GLY A 228 -22.94 -13.29 43.74
C GLY A 228 -23.42 -11.86 44.00
N ALA A 229 -24.73 -11.63 44.00
CA ALA A 229 -25.31 -10.35 44.38
C ALA A 229 -26.32 -10.53 45.52
N ALA A 230 -26.00 -9.82 46.60
CA ALA A 230 -26.67 -9.74 47.88
C ALA A 230 -28.19 -9.46 47.82
N ALA A 231 -28.94 -10.14 48.68
CA ALA A 231 -30.26 -9.69 49.14
C ALA A 231 -30.08 -9.00 50.50
N PHE A 232 -30.28 -7.67 50.53
CA PHE A 232 -30.45 -6.90 51.76
C PHE A 232 -31.59 -5.90 51.56
N GLY A 233 -32.68 -6.09 52.31
CA GLY A 233 -33.85 -5.21 52.27
C GLY A 233 -34.93 -5.60 53.28
N ARG A 234 -34.82 -5.07 54.50
CA ARG A 234 -35.82 -5.12 55.59
C ARG A 234 -37.21 -4.60 55.15
N ARG A 235 -38.30 -5.13 55.73
CA ARG A 235 -39.19 -4.43 56.71
C ARG A 235 -40.45 -5.23 57.10
N ARG A 236 -40.66 -5.26 58.43
CA ARG A 236 -41.89 -5.06 59.23
C ARG A 236 -43.13 -5.96 59.00
N GLY A 237 -43.64 -6.47 60.11
CA GLY A 237 -44.92 -7.13 60.29
C GLY A 237 -44.80 -8.16 61.39
#